data_AF-A0A7S0YHZ5-F1
#
_entry.id   AF-A0A7S0YHZ5-F1
#
_cell.length_a   1.000
_cell.length_b   1.000
_cell.length_c   1.000
_cell.angle_alpha   90.00
_cell.angle_beta   90.00
_cell.angle_gamma   90.00
#
_symmetry.space_group_name_H-M   'P 1'
#
loop_
_entity.id
_entity.type
_entity.pdbx_description
1 polymer ?
#
loop_
_entity_poly.entity_id
_entity_poly.type
_entity_poly.pdbx_seq_one_letter_code
_entity_poly.pdbx_strand_id
1 'polypeptide(L)'
;DGMGGLLSVAQHVGKAIASESEKRQIVVVCGKNEEVKAKLDKGPWHPNLHAKVVGFVNNMDEWMLASDIIVTKAGPGTIAEATVCGLPIMLSGFLAGQEEANVTYVVDGHMGEFRPDPKELGARVSAWLDDPPLLAMMAANSKRAGRPSASLDIATSILEVMTTHGRPGSPGLNIPGSPPMGGEEA
;
A
#
# COMPACT_ATOMS: atom_id res chain seq x y z
N ASP A 1 -11.95 17.74 0.00
CA ASP A 1 -11.43 16.44 0.51
C ASP A 1 -10.77 15.51 -0.52
N GLY A 2 -10.86 15.78 -1.84
CA GLY A 2 -10.24 14.93 -2.88
C GLY A 2 -11.00 13.63 -3.13
N MET A 3 -10.51 12.78 -4.04
CA MET A 3 -11.07 11.45 -4.29
C MET A 3 -10.68 10.48 -3.16
N GLY A 4 -11.65 9.87 -2.48
CA GLY A 4 -11.42 8.84 -1.45
C GLY A 4 -11.80 9.21 -0.01
N GLY A 5 -12.31 10.43 0.25
CA GLY A 5 -12.99 10.75 1.51
C GLY A 5 -12.10 10.65 2.77
N LEU A 6 -10.80 10.93 2.65
CA LEU A 6 -9.80 10.74 3.73
C LEU A 6 -10.23 11.29 5.08
N LEU A 7 -10.79 12.50 5.12
CA LEU A 7 -11.27 13.14 6.35
C LEU A 7 -12.30 12.26 7.07
N SER A 8 -13.33 11.82 6.33
CA SER A 8 -14.41 11.01 6.86
C SER A 8 -13.92 9.63 7.29
N VAL A 9 -13.08 8.98 6.47
CA VAL A 9 -12.49 7.68 6.78
C VAL A 9 -11.65 7.75 8.04
N ALA A 10 -10.73 8.71 8.14
CA ALA A 10 -9.85 8.86 9.29
C ALA A 10 -10.63 9.12 10.59
N GLN A 11 -11.67 9.96 10.54
CA GLN A 11 -12.52 10.23 11.71
C GLN A 11 -13.30 8.99 12.16
N HIS A 12 -13.89 8.24 11.23
CA HIS A 12 -14.68 7.05 11.58
C HIS A 12 -13.80 5.90 12.04
N VAL A 13 -12.63 5.69 11.42
CA VAL A 13 -11.63 4.73 11.90
C VAL A 13 -11.16 5.12 13.29
N GLY A 14 -10.71 6.37 13.48
CA GLY A 14 -10.24 6.84 14.79
C GLY A 14 -11.29 6.65 15.89
N LYS A 15 -12.54 7.03 15.61
CA LYS A 15 -13.64 6.81 16.56
C LYS A 15 -13.87 5.32 16.86
N ALA A 16 -13.85 4.46 15.85
CA ALA A 16 -14.17 3.05 15.99
C ALA A 16 -13.05 2.25 16.68
N ILE A 17 -11.79 2.63 16.46
CA ILE A 17 -10.66 1.96 17.08
C ILE A 17 -10.34 2.49 18.47
N ALA A 18 -10.87 3.64 18.90
CA ALA A 18 -10.64 4.10 20.27
C ALA A 18 -11.04 3.02 21.31
N SER A 19 -10.18 2.78 22.29
CA SER A 19 -10.38 1.76 23.33
C SER A 19 -9.98 2.29 24.69
N GLU A 20 -10.73 1.93 25.73
CA GLU A 20 -10.39 2.23 27.13
C GLU A 20 -9.36 1.25 27.72
N SER A 21 -9.31 0.02 27.19
CA SER A 21 -8.49 -1.07 27.73
C SER A 21 -7.15 -1.23 27.01
N GLU A 22 -7.07 -0.83 25.74
CA GLU A 22 -5.91 -1.05 24.88
C GLU A 22 -5.42 0.26 24.27
N LYS A 23 -4.09 0.45 24.26
CA LYS A 23 -3.49 1.61 23.58
C LYS A 23 -3.51 1.38 22.08
N ARG A 24 -4.35 2.13 21.37
CA ARG A 24 -4.43 2.12 19.92
C ARG A 24 -3.96 3.44 19.34
N GLN A 25 -3.46 3.38 18.11
CA GLN A 25 -2.97 4.55 17.39
C GLN A 25 -3.46 4.59 15.95
N ILE A 26 -3.52 5.81 15.40
CA ILE A 26 -3.73 6.03 13.98
C ILE A 26 -2.68 7.03 13.47
N VAL A 27 -2.08 6.72 12.33
CA VAL A 27 -1.29 7.68 11.56
C VAL A 27 -2.05 8.02 10.29
N VAL A 28 -2.29 9.30 10.05
CA VAL A 28 -2.98 9.78 8.85
C VAL A 28 -1.98 10.56 8.00
N VAL A 29 -1.66 10.02 6.83
CA VAL A 29 -0.79 10.67 5.84
C VAL A 29 -1.66 11.42 4.84
N CYS A 30 -1.72 12.75 4.98
CA CYS A 30 -2.56 13.61 4.15
C CYS A 30 -1.93 13.95 2.78
N GLY A 31 -0.68 13.56 2.55
CA GLY A 31 0.05 13.92 1.34
C GLY A 31 0.10 15.45 1.18
N LYS A 32 -0.27 15.94 0.00
CA LYS A 32 -0.31 17.39 -0.30
C LYS A 32 -1.64 18.06 0.08
N ASN A 33 -2.57 17.34 0.72
CA ASN A 33 -3.88 17.87 1.07
C ASN A 33 -3.83 18.61 2.41
N GLU A 34 -3.26 19.82 2.39
CA GLU A 34 -3.09 20.67 3.58
C GLU A 34 -4.42 21.07 4.23
N GLU A 35 -5.50 21.17 3.45
CA GLU A 35 -6.83 21.47 3.97
C GLU A 35 -7.34 20.34 4.89
N VAL A 36 -7.26 19.09 4.42
CA VAL A 36 -7.66 17.93 5.24
C VAL A 36 -6.70 17.73 6.41
N LYS A 37 -5.40 17.96 6.22
CA LYS A 37 -4.42 17.94 7.31
C LYS A 37 -4.81 18.91 8.42
N ALA A 38 -5.07 20.17 8.08
CA ALA A 38 -5.46 21.19 9.05
C ALA A 38 -6.79 20.89 9.76
N LYS A 39 -7.73 20.20 9.10
CA LYS A 39 -8.99 19.74 9.73
C LYS A 39 -8.72 18.60 10.72
N LEU A 40 -7.89 17.63 10.35
CA LEU A 40 -7.55 16.48 11.20
C LEU A 40 -6.65 16.86 12.38
N ASP A 41 -5.74 17.82 12.22
CA ASP A 41 -4.92 18.35 13.31
C ASP A 41 -5.77 18.98 14.42
N LYS A 42 -6.93 19.53 14.08
CA LYS A 42 -7.85 20.17 15.06
C LYS A 42 -8.65 19.17 15.89
N GLY A 43 -8.69 17.89 15.52
CA GLY A 43 -9.55 16.90 16.17
C GLY A 43 -11.03 17.08 15.79
N PRO A 44 -11.86 16.03 15.94
CA PRO A 44 -12.01 15.42 17.25
C PRO A 44 -11.48 13.98 17.27
N TRP A 45 -10.27 13.81 17.82
CA TRP A 45 -9.78 12.48 18.17
C TRP A 45 -10.33 12.09 19.54
N HIS A 46 -10.65 10.81 19.71
CA HIS A 46 -11.03 10.28 21.01
C HIS A 46 -9.86 10.44 22.01
N PRO A 47 -10.09 10.81 23.28
CA PRO A 47 -9.00 10.98 24.26
C PRO A 47 -8.11 9.75 24.43
N ASN A 48 -8.68 8.56 24.26
CA ASN A 48 -7.98 7.27 24.36
C ASN A 48 -7.43 6.74 23.01
N LEU A 49 -7.21 7.64 22.05
CA LEU A 49 -6.57 7.33 20.77
C LEU A 49 -5.36 8.23 20.57
N HIS A 50 -4.20 7.62 20.31
CA HIS A 50 -3.04 8.38 19.85
C HIS A 50 -3.16 8.62 18.34
N ALA A 51 -3.50 9.85 17.94
CA ALA A 51 -3.60 10.23 16.54
C ALA A 51 -2.40 11.08 16.11
N LYS A 52 -1.72 10.65 15.05
CA LYS A 52 -0.64 11.40 14.41
C LYS A 52 -1.05 11.77 12.98
N VAL A 53 -1.10 13.06 12.70
CA VAL A 53 -1.47 13.59 11.38
C VAL A 53 -0.22 14.20 10.74
N VAL A 54 0.13 13.72 9.54
CA VAL A 54 1.30 14.19 8.80
C VAL A 54 0.89 14.62 7.38
N GLY A 55 1.68 15.49 6.77
CA GLY A 55 1.50 15.90 5.37
C GLY A 55 2.12 14.89 4.42
N PHE A 56 2.90 15.38 3.46
CA PHE A 56 3.70 14.55 2.58
C PHE A 56 4.91 13.96 3.33
N VAL A 57 5.21 12.69 3.08
CA VAL A 57 6.33 11.95 3.70
C VAL A 57 7.17 11.29 2.61
N ASN A 58 8.48 11.17 2.85
CA ASN A 58 9.42 10.51 1.92
C ASN A 58 9.82 9.10 2.36
N ASN A 59 9.38 8.69 3.55
CA ASN A 59 9.70 7.42 4.21
C ASN A 59 8.43 6.60 4.44
N MET A 60 7.61 6.42 3.39
CA MET A 60 6.32 5.72 3.49
C MET A 60 6.51 4.26 3.91
N ASP A 61 7.61 3.64 3.50
CA ASP A 61 8.03 2.29 3.90
C ASP A 61 8.19 2.16 5.42
N GLU A 62 8.81 3.14 6.09
CA GLU A 62 8.94 3.14 7.55
C GLU A 62 7.57 3.20 8.24
N TRP A 63 6.66 4.04 7.72
CA TRP A 63 5.29 4.14 8.24
C TRP A 63 4.51 2.83 8.06
N MET A 64 4.62 2.22 6.88
CA MET A 64 3.97 0.95 6.60
C MET A 64 4.53 -0.19 7.47
N LEU A 65 5.85 -0.30 7.61
CA LEU A 65 6.49 -1.34 8.43
C LEU A 65 6.18 -1.18 9.94
N ALA A 66 5.88 0.03 10.40
CA ALA A 66 5.47 0.30 11.78
C ALA A 66 3.95 0.14 12.04
N SER A 67 3.17 -0.24 11.02
CA SER A 67 1.72 -0.34 11.09
C SER A 67 1.24 -1.80 11.08
N ASP A 68 0.05 -2.04 11.62
CA ASP A 68 -0.59 -3.36 11.60
C ASP A 68 -1.64 -3.51 10.49
N ILE A 69 -2.22 -2.39 10.03
CA ILE A 69 -3.27 -2.31 9.02
C ILE A 69 -3.03 -1.06 8.18
N ILE A 70 -3.27 -1.14 6.87
CA ILE A 70 -3.38 0.04 6.00
C ILE A 70 -4.82 0.26 5.56
N VAL A 71 -5.29 1.51 5.67
CA VAL A 71 -6.57 1.95 5.11
C VAL A 71 -6.29 2.89 3.94
N THR A 72 -6.73 2.53 2.73
CA THR A 72 -6.40 3.31 1.52
C THR A 72 -7.40 3.11 0.40
N LYS A 73 -7.29 3.90 -0.68
CA LYS A 73 -7.98 3.61 -1.94
C LYS A 73 -7.37 2.37 -2.60
N ALA A 74 -8.03 1.83 -3.61
CA ALA A 74 -7.50 0.76 -4.45
C ALA A 74 -6.44 1.23 -5.46
N GLY A 75 -5.54 2.13 -5.02
CA GLY A 75 -4.42 2.62 -5.81
C GLY A 75 -3.35 1.53 -5.96
N PRO A 76 -2.92 1.19 -7.19
CA PRO A 76 -2.06 0.03 -7.44
C PRO A 76 -0.69 0.15 -6.77
N GLY A 77 -0.09 1.35 -6.73
CA GLY A 77 1.19 1.58 -6.08
C GLY A 77 1.14 1.29 -4.58
N THR A 78 0.15 1.84 -3.87
CA THR A 78 -0.02 1.61 -2.43
C THR A 78 -0.35 0.16 -2.11
N ILE A 79 -1.11 -0.53 -2.96
CA ILE A 79 -1.36 -1.98 -2.80
C ILE A 79 -0.05 -2.77 -2.95
N ALA A 80 0.77 -2.45 -3.94
CA ALA A 80 2.07 -3.10 -4.12
C ALA A 80 3.00 -2.86 -2.92
N GLU A 81 3.08 -1.64 -2.41
CA GLU A 81 3.86 -1.29 -1.22
C GLU A 81 3.35 -2.03 0.03
N ALA A 82 2.04 -2.06 0.23
CA ALA A 82 1.41 -2.74 1.36
C ALA A 82 1.65 -4.25 1.34
N THR A 83 1.54 -4.89 0.17
CA THR A 83 1.83 -6.33 0.03
C THR A 83 3.31 -6.64 0.28
N VAL A 84 4.24 -5.81 -0.19
CA VAL A 84 5.66 -5.93 0.15
C VAL A 84 5.91 -5.81 1.65
N CYS A 85 5.22 -4.88 2.31
CA CYS A 85 5.30 -4.69 3.77
C CYS A 85 4.58 -5.80 4.55
N GLY A 86 3.70 -6.57 3.91
CA GLY A 86 2.90 -7.62 4.56
C GLY A 86 1.71 -7.07 5.34
N LEU A 87 1.14 -5.94 4.92
CA LEU A 87 0.01 -5.30 5.59
C LEU A 87 -1.34 -5.86 5.09
N PRO A 88 -2.26 -6.21 6.00
CA PRO A 88 -3.69 -6.30 5.72
C PRO A 88 -4.24 -4.97 5.16
N ILE A 89 -5.05 -5.04 4.10
CA ILE A 89 -5.46 -3.87 3.31
C ILE A 89 -6.97 -3.63 3.44
N MET A 90 -7.36 -2.54 4.09
CA MET A 90 -8.75 -2.07 4.08
C MET A 90 -8.94 -1.03 2.98
N LEU A 91 -9.69 -1.39 1.93
CA LEU A 91 -9.97 -0.52 0.81
C LEU A 91 -11.19 0.36 1.09
N SER A 92 -11.01 1.68 1.03
CA SER A 92 -12.06 2.68 1.27
C SER A 92 -12.79 3.15 0.00
N GLY A 93 -12.23 2.86 -1.17
CA GLY A 93 -12.73 3.39 -2.44
C GLY A 93 -11.82 3.03 -3.60
N PHE A 94 -12.27 3.30 -4.81
CA PHE A 94 -11.51 3.11 -6.04
C PHE A 94 -11.94 4.17 -7.07
N LEU A 95 -11.09 4.43 -8.06
CA LEU A 95 -11.42 5.26 -9.22
C LEU A 95 -12.13 4.41 -10.29
N ALA A 96 -13.40 4.75 -10.57
CA ALA A 96 -14.22 4.04 -11.53
C ALA A 96 -13.61 4.07 -12.95
N GLY A 97 -13.61 2.92 -13.62
CA GLY A 97 -13.00 2.67 -14.93
C GLY A 97 -11.48 2.43 -14.89
N GLN A 98 -10.86 2.37 -13.72
CA GLN A 98 -9.40 2.21 -13.58
C GLN A 98 -8.99 1.24 -12.48
N GLU A 99 -9.57 1.36 -11.29
CA GLU A 99 -9.07 0.70 -10.07
C GLU A 99 -9.96 -0.48 -9.60
N GLU A 100 -11.02 -0.86 -10.33
CA GLU A 100 -11.94 -1.96 -9.94
C GLU A 100 -11.24 -3.32 -9.78
N ALA A 101 -10.34 -3.64 -10.72
CA ALA A 101 -9.61 -4.89 -10.70
C ALA A 101 -8.70 -5.01 -9.46
N ASN A 102 -8.23 -3.88 -8.93
CA ASN A 102 -7.39 -3.85 -7.73
C ASN A 102 -8.18 -4.21 -6.46
N VAL A 103 -9.49 -3.89 -6.43
CA VAL A 103 -10.37 -4.34 -5.34
C VAL A 103 -10.46 -5.87 -5.37
N THR A 104 -10.73 -6.43 -6.54
CA THR A 104 -10.84 -7.89 -6.74
C THR A 104 -9.53 -8.59 -6.36
N TYR A 105 -8.38 -8.04 -6.79
CA TYR A 105 -7.06 -8.55 -6.44
C TYR A 105 -6.84 -8.66 -4.92
N VAL A 106 -7.21 -7.63 -4.15
CA VAL A 106 -7.06 -7.63 -2.68
C VAL A 106 -8.01 -8.63 -2.01
N VAL A 107 -9.27 -8.63 -2.41
CA VAL A 107 -10.33 -9.44 -1.77
C VAL A 107 -10.13 -10.93 -2.08
N ASP A 108 -9.94 -11.28 -3.35
CA ASP A 108 -9.76 -12.67 -3.79
C ASP A 108 -8.42 -13.25 -3.33
N GLY A 109 -7.41 -12.38 -3.16
CA GLY A 109 -6.13 -12.76 -2.55
C GLY A 109 -6.19 -12.94 -1.04
N HIS A 110 -7.36 -12.72 -0.39
CA HIS A 110 -7.53 -12.76 1.06
C HIS A 110 -6.53 -11.87 1.81
N MET A 111 -6.19 -10.73 1.22
CA MET A 111 -5.27 -9.73 1.76
C MET A 111 -6.01 -8.63 2.53
N GLY A 112 -7.33 -8.56 2.38
CA GLY A 112 -8.16 -7.59 3.07
C GLY A 112 -9.59 -7.50 2.56
N GLU A 113 -10.24 -6.38 2.84
CA GLU A 113 -11.66 -6.15 2.56
C GLU A 113 -11.85 -4.80 1.84
N PHE A 114 -12.98 -4.67 1.16
CA PHE A 114 -13.45 -3.39 0.60
C PHE A 114 -14.72 -2.92 1.33
N ARG A 115 -14.67 -1.71 1.88
CA ARG A 115 -15.79 -1.06 2.58
C ARG A 115 -15.89 0.41 2.15
N PRO A 116 -16.80 0.76 1.24
CA PRO A 116 -16.94 2.14 0.76
C PRO A 116 -17.61 3.06 1.79
N ASP A 117 -18.39 2.51 2.73
CA ASP A 117 -18.99 3.27 3.83
C ASP A 117 -17.95 3.47 4.95
N PRO A 118 -17.59 4.73 5.31
CA PRO A 118 -16.58 4.99 6.33
C PRO A 118 -16.90 4.45 7.73
N LYS A 119 -18.18 4.36 8.09
CA LYS A 119 -18.61 3.89 9.41
C LYS A 119 -18.47 2.37 9.49
N GLU A 120 -18.93 1.65 8.48
CA GLU A 120 -18.73 0.20 8.36
C GLU A 120 -17.25 -0.14 8.26
N LEU A 121 -16.49 0.62 7.47
CA LEU A 121 -15.03 0.49 7.36
C LEU A 121 -14.38 0.60 8.75
N GLY A 122 -14.67 1.66 9.51
CA GLY A 122 -14.12 1.85 10.85
C GLY A 122 -14.46 0.70 11.79
N ALA A 123 -15.70 0.21 11.76
CA ALA A 123 -16.13 -0.93 12.55
C ALA A 123 -15.36 -2.21 12.19
N ARG A 124 -15.12 -2.47 10.90
CA ARG A 124 -14.33 -3.62 10.44
C ARG A 124 -12.86 -3.53 10.86
N VAL A 125 -12.25 -2.36 10.74
CA VAL A 125 -10.86 -2.14 11.21
C VAL A 125 -10.75 -2.41 12.71
N SER A 126 -11.70 -1.93 13.51
CA SER A 126 -11.73 -2.22 14.95
C SER A 126 -11.86 -3.73 15.22
N ALA A 127 -12.76 -4.41 14.50
CA ALA A 127 -12.93 -5.86 14.62
C ALA A 127 -11.68 -6.66 14.22
N TRP A 128 -10.90 -6.19 13.22
CA TRP A 128 -9.62 -6.82 12.86
C TRP A 128 -8.58 -6.70 13.97
N LEU A 129 -8.51 -5.54 14.65
CA LEU A 129 -7.59 -5.35 15.78
C LEU A 129 -7.92 -6.27 16.96
N ASP A 130 -9.19 -6.70 17.07
CA ASP A 130 -9.67 -7.63 18.09
C ASP A 130 -9.65 -9.11 17.64
N ASP A 131 -9.17 -9.40 16.43
CA ASP A 131 -9.01 -10.75 15.87
C ASP A 131 -7.58 -10.98 15.35
N PRO A 132 -6.60 -11.20 16.25
CA PRO A 132 -5.20 -11.41 15.86
C PRO A 132 -4.97 -12.56 14.87
N PRO A 133 -5.66 -13.71 14.97
CA PRO A 133 -5.55 -14.78 13.97
C PRO A 133 -5.94 -14.34 12.55
N LEU A 134 -7.07 -13.63 12.40
CA LEU A 134 -7.50 -13.10 11.10
C LEU A 134 -6.49 -12.10 10.55
N LEU A 135 -6.00 -11.20 11.39
CA LEU A 135 -5.02 -10.19 11.01
C LEU A 135 -3.71 -10.81 10.54
N ALA A 136 -3.19 -11.81 11.27
CA ALA A 136 -1.99 -12.54 10.91
C ALA A 136 -2.14 -13.32 9.59
N MET A 137 -3.31 -13.90 9.34
CA MET A 137 -3.60 -14.58 8.07
C MET A 137 -3.56 -13.60 6.89
N MET A 138 -4.24 -12.45 7.01
CA MET A 138 -4.23 -11.43 5.95
C MET A 138 -2.82 -10.88 5.72
N ALA A 139 -2.06 -10.63 6.78
CA ALA A 139 -0.67 -10.16 6.69
C ALA A 139 0.22 -11.17 5.94
N ALA A 140 0.08 -12.46 6.25
CA ALA A 140 0.81 -13.53 5.57
C ALA A 140 0.43 -13.64 4.09
N ASN A 141 -0.84 -13.46 3.75
CA ASN A 141 -1.30 -13.45 2.35
C ASN A 141 -0.75 -12.24 1.60
N SER A 142 -0.82 -11.05 2.19
CA SER A 142 -0.22 -9.83 1.64
C SER A 142 1.27 -10.03 1.37
N LYS A 143 2.02 -10.57 2.34
CA LYS A 143 3.46 -10.80 2.21
C LYS A 143 3.79 -11.76 1.07
N ARG A 144 2.98 -12.81 0.89
CA ARG A 144 3.14 -13.81 -0.18
C ARG A 144 2.90 -13.22 -1.57
N ALA A 145 2.00 -12.25 -1.67
CA ALA A 145 1.71 -11.54 -2.92
C ALA A 145 2.76 -10.48 -3.26
N GLY A 146 3.51 -9.99 -2.27
CA GLY A 146 4.53 -8.95 -2.43
C GLY A 146 5.65 -9.32 -3.41
N ARG A 147 6.01 -8.35 -4.27
CA ARG A 147 7.06 -8.49 -5.30
C ARG A 147 8.14 -7.41 -5.09
N PRO A 148 9.01 -7.52 -4.06
CA PRO A 148 9.96 -6.45 -3.71
C PRO A 148 10.99 -6.14 -4.81
N SER A 149 11.31 -7.11 -5.67
CA SER A 149 12.26 -6.93 -6.77
C SER A 149 11.61 -6.54 -8.10
N ALA A 150 10.28 -6.34 -8.17
CA ALA A 150 9.56 -6.19 -9.44
C ALA A 150 10.16 -5.16 -10.39
N SER A 151 10.50 -3.97 -9.88
CA SER A 151 11.10 -2.91 -10.70
C SER A 151 12.47 -3.30 -11.27
N LEU A 152 13.28 -4.02 -10.47
CA LEU A 152 14.57 -4.53 -10.91
C LEU A 152 14.40 -5.66 -11.92
N ASP A 153 13.48 -6.58 -11.67
CA ASP A 153 13.18 -7.70 -12.58
C ASP A 153 12.71 -7.19 -13.95
N ILE A 154 11.87 -6.16 -13.96
CA ILE A 154 11.42 -5.47 -15.18
C ILE A 154 12.59 -4.80 -15.89
N ALA A 155 13.43 -4.05 -15.16
CA ALA A 155 14.59 -3.40 -15.75
C ALA A 155 15.55 -4.42 -16.38
N THR A 156 15.87 -5.50 -15.67
CA THR A 156 16.69 -6.60 -16.18
C THR A 156 16.10 -7.21 -17.44
N SER A 157 14.79 -7.49 -17.45
CA SER A 157 14.10 -8.04 -18.63
C SER A 157 14.18 -7.09 -19.83
N ILE A 158 14.05 -5.78 -19.62
CA ILE A 158 14.21 -4.77 -20.69
C ILE A 158 15.65 -4.78 -21.23
N LEU A 159 16.66 -4.83 -20.34
CA LEU A 159 18.06 -4.91 -20.75
C LEU A 159 18.34 -6.16 -21.59
N GLU A 160 17.81 -7.32 -21.18
CA GLU A 160 17.95 -8.58 -21.91
C GLU A 160 17.35 -8.52 -23.32
N VAL A 161 16.16 -7.91 -23.48
CA VAL A 161 15.56 -7.70 -24.80
C VAL A 161 16.44 -6.79 -25.66
N MET A 162 17.01 -5.74 -25.09
CA MET A 162 17.88 -4.80 -25.81
C MET A 162 19.20 -5.44 -26.27
N THR A 163 19.77 -6.36 -25.48
CA THR A 163 21.03 -7.04 -25.81
C THR A 163 20.83 -8.22 -26.77
N THR A 164 19.69 -8.92 -26.70
CA THR A 164 19.38 -10.06 -27.58
C THR A 164 18.78 -9.67 -28.93
N HIS A 165 18.00 -8.58 -29.01
CA HIS A 165 17.33 -8.12 -30.23
C HIS A 165 17.88 -6.78 -30.72
N GLY A 166 19.21 -6.58 -30.62
CA GLY A 166 19.88 -5.32 -30.95
C GLY A 166 19.36 -4.69 -32.25
N ARG A 167 19.13 -3.37 -32.23
CA ARG A 167 18.79 -2.60 -33.44
C ARG A 167 19.76 -2.97 -34.57
N PRO A 168 19.30 -3.31 -35.78
CA PRO A 168 20.21 -3.53 -36.90
C PRO A 168 21.11 -2.30 -37.07
N GLY A 169 22.42 -2.49 -36.90
CA GLY A 169 23.45 -1.44 -37.07
C GLY A 169 23.84 -0.64 -35.82
N SER A 170 23.39 -0.97 -34.61
CA SER A 170 23.89 -0.32 -33.38
C SER A 170 25.05 -1.11 -32.77
N PRO A 171 26.20 -0.50 -32.42
CA PRO A 171 27.26 -1.20 -31.70
C PRO A 171 26.69 -1.67 -30.35
N GLY A 172 26.82 -2.97 -30.08
CA GLY A 172 26.26 -3.61 -28.89
C GLY A 172 26.65 -2.84 -27.62
N LEU A 173 25.67 -2.65 -26.72
CA LEU A 173 25.89 -1.98 -25.45
C LEU A 173 26.82 -2.85 -24.59
N ASN A 174 28.07 -2.41 -24.39
CA ASN A 174 29.02 -3.16 -23.57
C ASN A 174 28.74 -2.91 -22.08
N ILE A 175 28.09 -3.88 -21.42
CA ILE A 175 27.76 -3.81 -20.00
C ILE A 175 28.92 -4.41 -19.19
N PRO A 176 29.58 -3.64 -18.30
CA PRO A 176 30.71 -4.14 -17.51
C PRO A 176 30.27 -5.32 -16.63
N GLY A 177 30.99 -6.46 -16.72
CA GLY A 177 30.74 -7.65 -15.90
C GLY A 177 29.97 -8.79 -16.58
N SER A 178 29.60 -8.64 -17.85
CA SER A 178 29.01 -9.73 -18.64
C SER A 178 30.07 -10.81 -18.95
N PRO A 179 29.80 -12.12 -18.74
CA PRO A 179 30.72 -13.16 -19.16
C PRO A 179 30.89 -13.11 -20.69
N PRO A 180 32.10 -13.42 -21.21
CA PRO A 180 32.33 -13.40 -22.65
C PRO A 180 31.36 -14.37 -23.32
N MET A 181 30.57 -13.85 -24.27
CA MET A 181 29.74 -14.67 -25.15
C MET A 181 30.68 -15.60 -25.92
N GLY A 182 30.58 -16.90 -25.64
CA GLY A 182 31.39 -17.93 -26.29
C GLY A 182 31.21 -17.83 -27.81
N GLY A 183 32.33 -17.66 -28.52
CA GLY A 183 32.36 -17.73 -29.97
C GLY A 183 32.12 -19.17 -30.41
N GLU A 184 31.08 -19.41 -31.19
CA GLU A 184 31.01 -20.55 -32.09
C GLU A 184 31.96 -20.27 -33.27
N GLU A 185 33.09 -20.98 -33.30
CA GLU A 185 33.93 -21.10 -34.48
C GLU A 185 33.27 -22.04 -35.50
N ALA A 186 33.29 -21.62 -36.76
CA ALA A 186 33.22 -22.47 -37.95
C ALA A 186 34.51 -22.28 -38.75
#